data_AF-A0A396ZVC2-F1
#
_entry.id   AF-A0A396ZVC2-F1
#
_cell.length_a   1.000
_cell.length_b   1.000
_cell.length_c   1.000
_cell.angle_alpha   90.00
_cell.angle_beta   90.00
_cell.angle_gamma   90.00
#
_symmetry.space_group_name_H-M   'P 1'
#
loop_
_entity.id
_entity.type
_entity.pdbx_description
1 polymer ?
#
loop_
_entity_poly.entity_id
_entity_poly.type
_entity_poly.pdbx_seq_one_letter_code
_entity_poly.pdbx_strand_id
1 'polypeptide(L)'
;MSRFLRAATHAGKTGVGFNVQIVLHKLTSSDPDAKELEMVYPVVTRGSHKVKGTAAPILSSRQVHWTEETLSFHCTMYRTKQATFQAKAFTVDVVKAKGDAVLCTFEVDLAQYTSEKNHGSNSYSLVVQPKKAW
;
A
#
# COMPACT_ATOMS: atom_id res chain seq x y z
N MET A 1 9.49 12.30 24.69
CA MET A 1 9.05 11.08 23.96
C MET A 1 9.56 9.80 24.63
N SER A 2 9.21 9.52 25.89
CA SER A 2 9.78 8.37 26.65
C SER A 2 8.75 7.35 27.13
N ARG A 3 7.45 7.56 26.88
CA ARG A 3 6.39 6.67 27.40
C ARG A 3 5.96 5.53 26.45
N PHE A 4 6.35 5.58 25.18
CA PHE A 4 6.00 4.51 24.21
C PHE A 4 7.01 3.36 24.15
N LEU A 5 8.23 3.53 24.66
CA LEU A 5 9.26 2.48 24.64
C LEU A 5 9.08 1.43 25.75
N ARG A 6 8.28 1.71 26.79
CA ARG A 6 8.18 0.83 27.98
C ARG A 6 7.15 -0.29 27.87
N ALA A 7 6.21 -0.23 26.92
CA ALA A 7 5.16 -1.24 26.79
C ALA A 7 5.58 -2.43 25.90
N ALA A 8 6.57 -2.26 25.02
CA ALA A 8 7.03 -3.32 24.12
C ALA A 8 8.00 -4.32 24.80
N THR A 9 8.64 -3.93 25.90
CA THR A 9 9.64 -4.76 26.59
C THR A 9 9.04 -5.87 27.46
N HIS A 10 7.75 -5.83 27.80
CA HIS A 10 7.13 -6.84 28.66
C HIS A 10 6.65 -8.12 27.94
N ALA A 11 6.64 -8.14 26.61
CA ALA A 11 6.10 -9.27 25.83
C ALA A 11 7.14 -10.02 24.95
N GLY A 12 8.43 -9.69 25.08
CA GLY A 12 9.49 -10.30 24.25
C GLY A 12 9.34 -10.02 22.74
N LYS A 13 8.55 -9.00 22.37
CA LYS A 13 8.30 -8.61 20.97
C LYS A 13 9.06 -7.31 20.68
N THR A 14 10.21 -7.42 20.02
CA THR A 14 10.95 -6.26 19.55
C THR A 14 10.20 -5.62 18.39
N GLY A 15 9.69 -4.40 18.61
CA GLY A 15 9.08 -3.57 17.57
C GLY A 15 10.13 -2.89 16.71
N VAL A 16 9.93 -2.89 15.40
CA VAL A 16 10.78 -2.20 14.43
C VAL A 16 9.92 -1.19 13.66
N GLY A 17 10.39 0.05 13.56
CA GLY A 17 9.74 1.11 12.81
C GLY A 17 10.12 1.05 11.33
N PHE A 18 9.13 1.18 10.46
CA PHE A 18 9.28 1.21 9.00
C PHE A 18 8.72 2.51 8.44
N ASN A 19 9.41 3.07 7.46
CA ASN A 19 8.85 4.05 6.54
C ASN A 19 8.52 3.33 5.23
N VAL A 20 7.24 3.14 4.95
CA VAL A 20 6.77 2.42 3.78
C VAL A 20 6.54 3.44 2.67
N GLN A 21 7.18 3.21 1.52
CA GLN A 21 6.98 4.00 0.30
C GLN A 21 6.32 3.11 -0.76
N ILE A 22 5.25 3.61 -1.35
CA ILE A 22 4.45 2.93 -2.35
C ILE A 22 4.49 3.77 -3.61
N VAL A 23 4.99 3.17 -4.68
CA VAL A 23 5.05 3.78 -6.00
C VAL A 23 4.06 3.06 -6.90
N LEU A 24 3.10 3.80 -7.42
CA LEU A 24 2.15 3.30 -8.42
C LEU A 24 2.61 3.81 -9.77
N HIS A 25 2.88 2.89 -10.70
CA HIS A 25 3.32 3.25 -12.05
C HIS A 25 2.14 3.22 -13.03
N LYS A 26 1.48 2.07 -13.13
CA LYS A 26 0.47 1.82 -14.13
C LYS A 26 -0.64 0.92 -13.60
N LEU A 27 -1.88 1.32 -13.85
CA LEU A 27 -3.06 0.46 -13.73
C LEU A 27 -3.61 0.21 -15.14
N THR A 28 -3.97 -1.03 -15.44
CA THR A 28 -4.72 -1.36 -16.67
C THR A 28 -6.02 -2.00 -16.25
N SER A 29 -7.14 -1.39 -16.61
CA SER A 29 -8.47 -1.92 -16.31
C SER A 29 -8.96 -2.82 -17.44
N SER A 30 -9.52 -3.97 -17.09
CA SER A 30 -10.29 -4.82 -18.00
C SER A 30 -11.77 -4.44 -18.07
N ASP A 31 -12.22 -3.52 -17.21
CA ASP A 31 -13.59 -3.03 -17.14
C ASP A 31 -14.00 -2.39 -18.47
N PRO A 32 -15.06 -2.88 -19.15
CA PRO A 32 -15.57 -2.27 -20.38
C PRO A 32 -16.22 -0.90 -20.12
N ASP A 33 -16.68 -0.62 -18.90
CA ASP A 33 -17.38 0.61 -18.54
C ASP A 33 -16.44 1.73 -18.05
N ALA A 34 -15.13 1.47 -18.01
CA ALA A 34 -14.11 2.47 -17.69
C ALA A 34 -14.11 3.59 -18.75
N LYS A 35 -14.59 4.77 -18.36
CA LYS A 35 -14.75 5.90 -19.27
C LYS A 35 -13.42 6.62 -19.48
N GLU A 36 -13.07 6.88 -20.73
CA GLU A 36 -11.92 7.69 -21.08
C GLU A 36 -12.03 9.09 -20.44
N LEU A 37 -10.90 9.65 -20.00
CA LEU A 37 -10.77 10.91 -19.27
C LEU A 37 -11.45 10.96 -17.89
N GLU A 38 -12.04 9.86 -17.40
CA GLU A 38 -12.47 9.77 -16.01
C GLU A 38 -11.23 9.83 -15.10
N MET A 39 -11.26 10.73 -14.13
CA MET A 39 -10.13 10.94 -13.21
C MET A 39 -10.21 9.94 -12.06
N VAL A 40 -9.11 9.27 -11.76
CA VAL A 40 -8.99 8.33 -10.64
C VAL A 40 -7.75 8.64 -9.83
N TYR A 41 -7.79 8.32 -8.53
CA TYR A 41 -6.66 8.56 -7.64
C TYR A 41 -6.49 7.39 -6.66
N PRO A 42 -5.25 7.06 -6.29
CA PRO A 42 -4.99 6.02 -5.31
C PRO A 42 -5.14 6.53 -3.88
N VAL A 43 -5.51 5.63 -2.98
CA VAL A 43 -5.64 5.89 -1.55
C VAL A 43 -5.02 4.75 -0.78
N VAL A 44 -3.94 5.04 -0.07
CA VAL A 44 -3.30 4.08 0.83
C VAL A 44 -3.93 4.19 2.20
N THR A 45 -4.42 3.08 2.73
CA THR A 45 -5.03 3.02 4.07
C THR A 45 -4.33 1.98 4.95
N ARG A 46 -3.93 2.40 6.16
CA ARG A 46 -3.46 1.50 7.22
C ARG A 46 -3.90 2.01 8.59
N GLY A 47 -4.82 1.28 9.22
CA GLY A 47 -5.41 1.72 10.50
C GLY A 47 -6.02 3.11 10.35
N SER A 48 -5.54 4.08 11.15
CA SER A 48 -5.95 5.48 11.05
C SER A 48 -5.17 6.31 10.03
N HIS A 49 -4.09 5.76 9.43
CA HIS A 49 -3.34 6.45 8.39
C HIS A 49 -4.07 6.30 7.06
N LYS A 50 -4.29 7.43 6.39
CA LYS A 50 -4.88 7.50 5.06
C LYS A 50 -4.12 8.54 4.24
N VAL A 51 -3.56 8.13 3.11
CA VAL A 51 -2.79 9.01 2.22
C VAL A 51 -3.41 8.91 0.83
N LYS A 52 -3.81 10.06 0.30
CA LYS A 52 -4.38 10.17 -1.05
C LYS A 52 -3.27 10.56 -2.02
N GLY A 53 -3.29 9.94 -3.19
CA GLY A 53 -2.48 10.35 -4.31
C GLY A 53 -3.19 11.34 -5.22
N THR A 54 -2.53 11.59 -6.33
CA THR A 54 -2.83 12.57 -7.35
C THR A 54 -3.77 11.93 -8.34
N ALA A 55 -4.78 12.68 -8.74
CA ALA A 55 -5.71 12.22 -9.73
C ALA A 55 -5.04 12.15 -11.11
N ALA A 56 -5.24 11.03 -11.81
CA ALA A 56 -4.78 10.81 -13.17
C ALA A 56 -5.96 10.33 -14.04
N PRO A 57 -5.99 10.70 -15.34
CA PRO A 57 -7.06 10.29 -16.24
C PRO A 57 -6.91 8.83 -16.69
N ILE A 58 -8.04 8.15 -16.90
CA ILE A 58 -8.09 6.91 -17.68
C ILE A 58 -7.85 7.25 -19.16
N LEU A 59 -6.82 6.66 -19.76
CA LEU A 59 -6.47 6.83 -21.17
C LEU A 59 -7.23 5.84 -22.07
N SER A 60 -7.23 6.07 -23.38
CA SER A 60 -7.94 5.29 -24.41
C SER A 60 -7.73 3.76 -24.36
N SER A 61 -6.61 3.29 -23.79
CA SER A 61 -6.32 1.86 -23.59
C SER A 61 -6.79 1.30 -22.23
N ARG A 62 -7.66 2.04 -21.52
CA ARG A 62 -8.08 1.78 -20.13
C ARG A 62 -6.90 1.72 -19.16
N GLN A 63 -5.87 2.50 -19.48
CA GLN A 63 -4.66 2.60 -18.69
C GLN A 63 -4.66 3.89 -17.91
N VAL A 64 -4.16 3.82 -16.69
CA VAL A 64 -3.85 4.99 -15.88
C VAL A 64 -2.35 4.94 -15.61
N HIS A 65 -1.67 6.04 -15.86
CA HIS A 65 -0.23 6.18 -15.64
C HIS A 65 -0.03 7.28 -14.60
N TRP A 66 0.58 6.93 -13.47
CA TRP A 66 1.00 7.89 -12.46
C TRP A 66 2.50 8.12 -12.63
N THR A 67 2.88 9.36 -12.95
CA THR A 67 4.29 9.74 -13.07
C THR A 67 4.86 10.00 -11.68
N GLU A 68 5.69 9.07 -11.20
CA GLU A 68 6.54 9.23 -10.01
C GLU A 68 5.80 9.48 -8.68
N GLU A 69 4.52 9.10 -8.61
CA GLU A 69 3.75 9.25 -7.39
C GLU A 69 4.25 8.29 -6.30
N THR A 70 4.72 8.87 -5.19
CA THR A 70 5.13 8.14 -4.00
C THR A 70 4.20 8.45 -2.83
N LEU A 71 3.44 7.45 -2.40
CA LEU A 71 2.62 7.51 -1.19
C LEU A 71 3.40 6.88 -0.05
N SER A 72 3.42 7.52 1.12
CA SER A 72 4.20 7.00 2.25
C SER A 72 3.44 6.99 3.56
N PHE A 73 3.72 6.00 4.39
CA PHE A 73 3.23 5.96 5.76
C PHE A 73 4.23 5.27 6.68
N HIS A 74 4.15 5.62 7.96
CA HIS A 74 4.93 4.98 9.01
C HIS A 74 4.14 3.84 9.64
N CYS A 75 4.82 2.72 9.92
CA CYS A 75 4.24 1.68 10.74
C CYS A 75 5.27 0.96 11.62
N THR A 76 4.80 0.40 12.72
CA THR A 76 5.60 -0.50 13.57
C THR A 76 5.17 -1.94 13.29
N MET A 77 6.14 -2.80 13.00
CA MET A 77 5.97 -4.24 12.88
C MET A 77 6.71 -4.93 14.01
N TYR A 78 6.14 -6.01 14.52
CA TYR A 78 6.70 -6.76 15.65
C TYR A 78 7.34 -8.05 15.15
N ARG A 79 8.57 -8.32 15.59
CA ARG A 79 9.25 -9.58 15.31
C ARG A 79 8.54 -10.74 16.01
N THR A 80 8.50 -11.88 15.33
CA THR A 80 8.10 -13.18 15.90
C THR A 80 9.32 -13.84 16.54
N LYS A 81 9.10 -14.95 17.27
CA LYS A 81 10.19 -15.76 17.83
C LYS A 81 11.08 -16.41 16.76
N GLN A 82 10.64 -16.45 15.50
CA GLN A 82 11.32 -17.09 14.37
C GLN A 82 12.06 -16.08 13.47
N ALA A 83 12.39 -14.89 13.99
CA ALA A 83 13.03 -13.80 13.23
C ALA A 83 12.27 -13.34 11.96
N THR A 84 10.97 -13.62 11.89
CA THR A 84 10.04 -13.07 10.88
C THR A 84 9.23 -11.92 11.49
N PHE A 85 8.49 -11.17 10.68
CA PHE A 85 7.54 -10.17 11.19
C PHE A 85 6.11 -10.70 11.25
N GLN A 86 5.33 -10.19 12.21
CA GLN A 86 3.89 -10.42 12.25
C GLN A 86 3.21 -9.75 11.05
N ALA A 87 2.17 -10.40 10.51
CA ALA A 87 1.34 -9.90 9.44
C ALA A 87 0.93 -8.44 9.70
N LYS A 88 1.11 -7.60 8.68
CA LYS A 88 0.87 -6.18 8.73
C LYS A 88 0.33 -5.70 7.38
N ALA A 89 -0.99 -5.85 7.23
CA ALA A 89 -1.69 -5.45 6.02
C ALA A 89 -1.87 -3.92 5.91
N PHE A 90 -1.83 -3.43 4.68
CA PHE A 90 -2.39 -2.15 4.25
C PHE A 90 -3.17 -2.36 2.94
N THR A 91 -4.02 -1.39 2.61
CA THR A 91 -4.74 -1.39 1.33
C THR A 91 -4.32 -0.23 0.45
N VAL A 92 -4.39 -0.45 -0.86
CA VAL A 92 -4.37 0.60 -1.88
C VAL A 92 -5.69 0.54 -2.62
N ASP A 93 -6.54 1.54 -2.42
CA ASP A 93 -7.80 1.68 -3.13
C ASP A 93 -7.60 2.62 -4.31
N VAL A 94 -8.08 2.27 -5.50
CA VAL A 94 -8.16 3.21 -6.63
C VAL A 94 -9.58 3.73 -6.68
N VAL A 95 -9.75 5.05 -6.58
CA VAL A 95 -11.05 5.70 -6.38
C VAL A 95 -11.35 6.65 -7.53
N LYS A 96 -12.61 6.69 -7.97
CA LYS A 96 -13.11 7.70 -8.91
C LYS A 96 -13.11 9.08 -8.24
N ALA A 97 -12.51 10.08 -8.90
CA ALA A 97 -12.49 11.46 -8.40
C ALA A 97 -13.88 12.08 -8.25
N LYS A 98 -14.84 11.63 -9.08
CA LYS A 98 -16.25 12.00 -8.97
C LYS A 98 -17.01 10.86 -8.30
N GLY A 99 -17.69 11.17 -7.19
CA GLY A 99 -18.55 10.22 -6.47
C GLY A 99 -17.82 9.26 -5.52
N ASP A 100 -16.49 9.37 -5.38
CA ASP A 100 -15.66 8.61 -4.43
C ASP A 100 -15.89 7.08 -4.44
N ALA A 101 -16.22 6.55 -5.61
CA ALA A 101 -16.46 5.11 -5.79
C ALA A 101 -15.13 4.36 -5.98
N VAL A 102 -14.90 3.32 -5.17
CA VAL A 102 -13.68 2.49 -5.18
C VAL A 102 -13.65 1.49 -6.34
N LEU A 103 -12.91 1.76 -7.41
CA LEU A 103 -12.79 0.86 -8.55
C LEU A 103 -12.18 -0.50 -8.21
N CYS A 104 -11.11 -0.48 -7.42
CA CYS A 104 -10.44 -1.70 -7.02
C CYS A 104 -9.65 -1.50 -5.72
N THR A 105 -9.40 -2.61 -5.03
CA THR A 105 -8.62 -2.65 -3.80
C THR A 105 -7.50 -3.67 -3.93
N PHE A 106 -6.27 -3.22 -3.70
CA PHE A 106 -5.10 -4.07 -3.51
C PHE A 106 -4.84 -4.22 -2.01
N GLU A 107 -4.69 -5.45 -1.54
CA GLU A 107 -4.35 -5.76 -0.15
C GLU A 107 -2.92 -6.30 -0.12
N VAL A 108 -2.07 -5.68 0.70
CA VAL A 108 -0.64 -6.00 0.75
C VAL A 108 -0.24 -6.25 2.20
N ASP A 109 0.31 -7.43 2.48
CA ASP A 109 0.89 -7.76 3.78
C ASP A 109 2.40 -7.48 3.77
N LEU A 110 2.83 -6.45 4.49
CA LEU A 110 4.24 -6.05 4.60
C LEU A 110 5.14 -7.16 5.16
N ALA A 111 4.59 -8.09 5.94
CA ALA A 111 5.37 -9.19 6.50
C ALA A 111 5.90 -10.14 5.43
N GLN A 112 5.25 -10.22 4.27
CA GLN A 112 5.69 -11.04 3.14
C GLN A 112 6.94 -10.47 2.46
N TYR A 113 7.18 -9.16 2.62
CA TYR A 113 8.26 -8.43 1.93
C TYR A 113 9.39 -8.02 2.87
N THR A 114 9.24 -8.24 4.18
CA THR A 114 10.25 -7.91 5.18
C THR A 114 10.85 -9.21 5.72
N SER A 115 11.96 -9.66 5.14
CA SER A 115 12.69 -10.85 5.61
C SER A 115 14.18 -10.58 5.68
N GLU A 116 14.83 -11.03 6.76
CA GLU A 116 16.29 -10.95 6.92
C GLU A 116 17.05 -11.78 5.86
N LYS A 117 16.38 -12.73 5.18
CA LYS A 117 16.96 -13.47 4.03
C LYS A 117 17.16 -12.58 2.79
N ASN A 118 16.57 -11.39 2.77
CA ASN A 118 16.64 -10.51 1.60
C ASN A 118 17.85 -9.56 1.64
N HIS A 119 18.84 -9.83 2.51
CA HIS A 119 20.14 -9.16 2.56
C HIS A 119 20.09 -7.62 2.54
N GLY A 120 19.02 -7.00 3.04
CA GLY A 120 18.86 -5.54 3.04
C GLY A 120 18.39 -4.93 1.72
N SER A 121 17.95 -5.73 0.74
CA SER A 121 17.19 -5.22 -0.41
C SER A 121 15.81 -4.77 0.07
N ASN A 122 15.64 -3.46 0.18
CA ASN A 122 14.44 -2.81 0.73
C ASN A 122 13.41 -2.40 -0.35
N SER A 123 13.61 -2.84 -1.60
CA SER A 123 12.70 -2.55 -2.72
C SER A 123 12.13 -3.85 -3.29
N TYR A 124 10.80 -3.89 -3.39
CA TYR A 124 10.05 -4.97 -4.03
C TYR A 124 9.18 -4.37 -5.12
N SER A 125 9.39 -4.81 -6.36
CA SER A 125 8.46 -4.57 -7.45
C SER A 125 7.44 -5.70 -7.47
N LEU A 126 6.16 -5.35 -7.36
CA LEU A 126 5.07 -6.32 -7.30
C LEU A 126 4.04 -5.98 -8.37
N VAL A 127 3.70 -6.98 -9.18
CA VAL A 127 2.48 -6.95 -10.00
C VAL A 127 1.39 -7.65 -9.19
N VAL A 128 0.58 -6.87 -8.49
CA VAL A 128 -0.53 -7.38 -7.67
C VAL A 128 -1.82 -7.28 -8.46
N GLN A 129 -2.63 -8.34 -8.45
CA GLN A 129 -4.00 -8.28 -8.96
C GLN A 129 -4.94 -7.79 -7.85
N PRO A 130 -5.94 -6.96 -8.16
CA PRO A 130 -6.87 -6.48 -7.15
C PRO A 130 -7.67 -7.63 -6.54
N LYS A 131 -7.85 -7.62 -5.22
CA LYS A 131 -8.62 -8.65 -4.49
C LYS A 131 -10.12 -8.54 -4.74
N LYS A 132 -10.56 -7.35 -5.15
CA LYS A 132 -11.92 -7.05 -5.59
C LYS A 132 -11.85 -6.15 -6.82
N ALA A 133 -12.36 -6.65 -7.94
CA ALA A 133 -12.74 -5.87 -9.10
C ALA A 133 -14.28 -5.77 -9.09
N TRP A 134 -14.81 -4.61 -9.47
CA TRP A 134 -16.24 -4.43 -9.69
C TRP A 134 -16.66 -4.97 -11.04
#